data_AF-A0A5B0V080-F1
#
_entry.id   AF-A0A5B0V080-F1
#
_cell.length_a   1.000
_cell.length_b   1.000
_cell.length_c   1.000
_cell.angle_alpha   90.00
_cell.angle_beta   90.00
_cell.angle_gamma   90.00
#
_symmetry.space_group_name_H-M   'P 1'
#
loop_
_entity.id
_entity.type
_entity.pdbx_description
1 polymer ?
#
loop_
_entity_poly.entity_id
_entity_poly.type
_entity_poly.pdbx_seq_one_letter_code
_entity_poly.pdbx_strand_id
1 'polypeptide(L)' 'GVSEHARTLGPKGSDPHKAAVIGDTIGDPLKVAASHVAGRAHKLMAVESLVFAPFFAAHGGILFKWL' A
#
# COMPACT_ATOMS: atom_id res chain seq x y z
N GLY A 1 -9.53 25.31 -19.01
CA GLY A 1 -10.53 24.23 -19.01
C GLY A 1 -10.87 23.89 -17.58
N VAL A 2 -11.94 24.45 -17.05
CA VAL A 2 -12.57 23.96 -15.81
C VAL A 2 -13.78 23.18 -16.32
N SER A 3 -13.79 21.86 -16.15
CA SER A 3 -14.91 21.04 -16.58
C SER A 3 -16.18 21.56 -15.91
N GLU A 4 -17.33 21.46 -16.58
CA GLU A 4 -18.62 21.88 -16.02
C GLU A 4 -18.88 21.22 -14.65
N HIS A 5 -18.42 19.98 -14.48
CA HIS A 5 -18.43 19.24 -13.22
C HIS A 5 -17.61 19.89 -12.10
N ALA A 6 -16.49 20.55 -12.39
CA ALA A 6 -15.73 21.26 -11.35
C ALA A 6 -16.44 22.52 -10.87
N ARG A 7 -17.37 23.09 -11.66
CA ARG A 7 -18.20 24.23 -11.25
C ARG A 7 -19.34 23.81 -10.30
N THR A 8 -19.82 22.57 -10.41
CA THR A 8 -20.91 22.04 -9.54
C THR A 8 -20.41 21.61 -8.15
N LEU A 9 -19.10 21.44 -7.96
CA LEU A 9 -18.49 21.11 -6.65
C LEU A 9 -18.50 22.29 -5.67
N GLY A 10 -18.83 23.49 -6.13
CA GLY A 10 -18.96 24.68 -5.29
C GLY A 10 -17.63 25.22 -4.74
N PRO A 11 -17.66 26.36 -4.03
CA PRO A 11 -16.48 26.97 -3.44
C PRO A 11 -15.99 26.21 -2.20
N LYS A 12 -14.78 26.54 -1.71
CA LYS A 12 -14.26 25.99 -0.45
C LYS A 12 -15.28 26.20 0.69
N GLY A 13 -15.57 25.13 1.42
CA GLY A 13 -16.57 25.10 2.49
C GLY A 13 -17.92 24.49 2.07
N SER A 14 -18.13 24.25 0.77
CA SER A 14 -19.26 23.46 0.26
C SER A 14 -19.21 22.01 0.77
N ASP A 15 -20.35 21.32 0.74
CA ASP A 15 -20.41 19.91 1.14
C ASP A 15 -19.51 19.00 0.28
N PRO A 16 -19.41 19.18 -1.05
CA PRO A 16 -18.43 18.46 -1.87
C PRO A 16 -16.98 18.74 -1.44
N HIS A 17 -16.65 19.97 -1.04
CA HIS A 17 -15.31 20.29 -0.54
C HIS A 17 -15.00 19.56 0.77
N LYS A 18 -15.93 19.51 1.71
CA LYS A 18 -15.76 18.79 2.98
C LYS A 18 -15.59 17.29 2.75
N ALA A 19 -16.37 16.70 1.85
CA ALA A 19 -16.22 15.30 1.48
C ALA A 19 -14.84 14.99 0.88
N ALA A 20 -14.32 15.88 0.01
CA ALA A 20 -12.97 15.75 -0.53
C ALA A 20 -11.89 15.84 0.55
N VAL A 21 -12.02 16.74 1.53
CA VAL A 21 -11.08 16.86 2.66
C VAL A 21 -11.07 15.60 3.53
N ILE A 22 -12.23 14.99 3.77
CA ILE A 22 -12.33 13.72 4.50
C ILE A 22 -11.60 12.61 3.71
N GLY A 23 -11.84 12.54 2.39
CA GLY A 23 -11.16 11.58 1.51
C GLY A 23 -9.64 11.75 1.51
N ASP A 24 -9.15 12.99 1.49
CA ASP A 24 -7.71 13.31 1.53
C ASP A 24 -7.10 12.93 2.89
N THR A 25 -7.79 13.24 3.98
CA THR A 25 -7.34 12.90 5.36
C THR A 25 -7.21 11.39 5.57
N ILE A 26 -8.12 10.59 4.99
CA ILE A 26 -8.06 9.13 5.05
C ILE A 26 -7.02 8.59 4.05
N GLY A 27 -6.94 9.19 2.87
CA GLY A 27 -6.11 8.75 1.75
C GLY A 27 -4.62 9.03 1.95
N ASP A 28 -4.25 10.11 2.62
CA ASP A 28 -2.85 10.53 2.80
C ASP A 28 -2.01 9.50 3.58
N PRO A 29 -2.48 8.99 4.75
CA PRO A 29 -1.80 7.90 5.42
C PRO A 29 -1.66 6.65 4.55
N LEU A 30 -2.70 6.27 3.81
CA LEU A 30 -2.70 5.07 2.97
C LEU A 30 -1.75 5.20 1.78
N LYS A 31 -1.82 6.32 1.07
CA LYS A 31 -1.00 6.60 -0.10
C LYS A 31 0.48 6.67 0.26
N VAL A 32 0.83 7.38 1.33
CA VAL A 32 2.24 7.64 1.66
C VAL A 32 2.80 6.56 2.57
N ALA A 33 2.16 6.23 3.69
CA ALA A 33 2.75 5.30 4.65
C ALA A 33 2.64 3.85 4.17
N ALA A 34 1.45 3.39 3.77
CA ALA A 34 1.25 1.98 3.42
C ALA A 34 2.02 1.59 2.15
N SER A 35 2.00 2.44 1.12
CA SER A 35 2.74 2.18 -0.13
C SER A 35 4.26 2.11 0.10
N HIS A 36 4.82 2.99 0.93
CA HIS A 36 6.26 2.97 1.25
C HIS A 36 6.64 1.72 2.09
N VAL A 37 5.79 1.29 3.02
CA VAL A 37 6.03 0.10 3.83
C VAL A 37 5.94 -1.17 2.98
N ALA A 38 4.91 -1.32 2.15
CA ALA A 38 4.71 -2.48 1.30
C ALA A 38 5.88 -2.69 0.32
N GLY A 39 6.34 -1.62 -0.33
CA GLY A 39 7.48 -1.69 -1.25
C GLY A 39 8.79 -2.10 -0.57
N ARG A 40 9.03 -1.67 0.69
CA ARG A 40 10.19 -2.12 1.46
C ARG A 40 10.04 -3.55 1.95
N ALA A 41 8.87 -3.93 2.48
CA ALA A 41 8.62 -5.27 2.97
C ALA A 41 8.87 -6.32 1.87
N HIS A 42 8.41 -6.06 0.65
CA HIS A 42 8.64 -6.98 -0.47
C HIS A 42 10.12 -7.14 -0.82
N LYS A 43 10.88 -6.03 -0.82
CA LYS A 43 12.33 -6.06 -1.04
C LYS A 43 13.06 -6.81 0.06
N LEU A 44 12.64 -6.65 1.31
CA LEU A 44 13.21 -7.37 2.46
C LEU A 44 12.93 -8.87 2.37
N MET A 45 11.68 -9.28 2.11
CA MET A 45 11.33 -10.70 1.94
C MET A 45 12.14 -11.36 0.81
N ALA A 46 12.38 -10.64 -0.30
CA ALA A 46 13.19 -11.15 -1.40
C ALA A 46 14.66 -11.37 -1.02
N VAL A 47 15.28 -10.40 -0.34
CA VAL A 47 16.67 -10.51 0.11
C VAL A 47 16.82 -11.56 1.21
N GLU A 48 15.91 -11.60 2.18
CA GLU A 48 15.87 -12.61 3.23
C GLU A 48 15.76 -14.02 2.65
N SER A 49 14.83 -14.23 1.71
CA SER A 49 14.67 -15.53 1.02
C SER A 49 15.93 -15.92 0.25
N LEU A 50 16.61 -14.97 -0.39
CA LEU A 50 17.83 -15.24 -1.15
C LEU A 50 19.00 -15.62 -0.23
N VAL A 51 19.17 -14.93 0.89
CA VAL A 51 20.24 -15.21 1.86
C VAL A 51 20.05 -16.60 2.50
N PHE A 52 18.81 -16.96 2.84
CA PHE A 52 18.50 -18.25 3.46
C PHE A 52 18.18 -19.38 2.47
N ALA A 53 18.24 -19.12 1.15
CA ALA A 53 17.95 -20.11 0.11
C ALA A 53 18.67 -21.46 0.30
N PRO A 54 20.01 -21.54 0.50
CA PRO A 54 20.68 -22.83 0.69
C PRO A 54 20.27 -23.52 2.00
N PHE A 55 19.96 -22.76 3.05
CA PHE A 55 19.49 -23.30 4.31
C PHE A 55 18.09 -23.93 4.17
N PHE A 56 17.16 -23.23 3.53
CA PHE A 56 15.83 -23.75 3.25
C PHE A 56 15.84 -24.94 2.30
N ALA A 57 16.77 -24.98 1.33
CA ALA A 57 16.92 -26.14 0.45
C ALA A 57 17.42 -27.39 1.20
N ALA A 58 18.33 -27.22 2.15
CA ALA A 58 18.91 -28.34 2.90
C ALA A 58 18.03 -28.82 4.08
N HIS A 59 17.28 -27.92 4.73
CA HIS A 59 16.57 -28.21 5.99
C HIS A 59 15.08 -27.82 5.99
N GLY A 60 14.59 -27.18 4.93
CA GLY A 60 13.20 -26.75 4.80
C GLY A 60 12.25 -27.90 4.42
N GLY A 61 10.99 -27.56 4.16
CA GLY A 61 9.98 -28.53 3.73
C GLY A 61 9.60 -29.57 4.79
N ILE A 62 9.82 -29.27 6.08
CA ILE A 62 9.61 -30.18 7.21
C ILE A 62 8.21 -30.81 7.16
N LEU A 63 7.17 -30.04 6.82
CA LEU A 63 5.81 -30.57 6.71
C LEU A 63 5.67 -31.66 5.64
N PHE A 64 6.35 -31.51 4.50
CA PHE A 64 6.35 -32.50 3.41
C PHE A 64 7.29 -33.68 3.66
N LYS A 65 8.15 -33.62 4.69
CA LYS A 65 9.02 -34.73 5.08
C LYS A 65 8.28 -35.80 5.89
N TRP A 66 7.17 -35.43 6.53
CA TRP A 66 6.34 -36.32 7.35
C TRP A 66 5.06 -36.79 6.66
N LEU A 67 4.83 -36.34 5.42
CA LEU A 67 3.75 -36.78 4.54
C LEU A 67 4.32 -37.77 3.52
#